data_AF-A0A9E2QV25-F1
#
_entry.id   AF-A0A9E2QV25-F1
#
_cell.length_a   1.000
_cell.length_b   1.000
_cell.length_c   1.000
_cell.angle_alpha   90.00
_cell.angle_beta   90.00
_cell.angle_gamma   90.00
#
_symmetry.space_group_name_H-M   'P 1'
#
loop_
_entity.id
_entity.type
_entity.pdbx_description
1 polymer ?
#
loop_
_entity_poly.entity_id
_entity_poly.type
_entity_poly.pdbx_seq_one_letter_code
_entity_poly.pdbx_strand_id
1 'polypeptide(L)'
;HREWAFGTLPEIMELRRGRDTLIGYPALVDAGDAVELQVFDSPDEARATHRRGLNRLFAIVLREPLRFFERNLPEARRLELAYAPFGGADELRRELVGVLIDRACLAEPLPADETAFAQRLAQSRPRLNLIGQEVARALLTVLEEHQAVQRKLPQARAHPAVMTDITQQLAALLPPRWLSLTPPPQLAHLPRYLKAIALRLDKLRADPARDAALMADLAALQAPWRRALAQRRGQPDPRLEEFRWLLEELRVSLFAQELRTPMPVSVKRLQKVWAAIVAAG
;
A
#
# COMPACT_ATOMS: atom_id res chain seq x y z
N HIS A 1 25.03 -8.50 7.25
CA HIS A 1 25.27 -7.39 8.19
C HIS A 1 24.11 -7.23 9.15
N ARG A 2 24.37 -7.05 10.46
CA ARG A 2 23.34 -6.78 11.49
C ARG A 2 23.31 -5.31 11.95
N GLU A 3 24.27 -4.55 11.48
CA GLU A 3 24.46 -3.11 11.69
C GLU A 3 25.05 -2.51 10.41
N TRP A 4 25.17 -1.19 10.35
CA TRP A 4 25.81 -0.52 9.23
C TRP A 4 27.33 -0.73 9.30
N ALA A 5 27.86 -1.69 8.55
CA ALA A 5 29.27 -2.10 8.62
C ALA A 5 29.88 -2.36 7.23
N PHE A 6 29.39 -1.66 6.20
CA PHE A 6 29.75 -1.86 4.79
C PHE A 6 30.17 -0.56 4.08
N GLY A 7 30.46 0.51 4.85
CA GLY A 7 30.89 1.80 4.31
C GLY A 7 29.77 2.59 3.63
N THR A 8 30.15 3.56 2.81
CA THR A 8 29.22 4.37 2.01
C THR A 8 28.71 3.57 0.82
N LEU A 9 27.39 3.59 0.61
CA LEU A 9 26.76 3.01 -0.57
C LEU A 9 26.78 4.03 -1.72
N PRO A 10 27.53 3.78 -2.80
CA PRO A 10 27.50 4.64 -3.97
C PRO A 10 26.19 4.47 -4.75
N GLU A 11 25.83 5.42 -5.60
CA GLU A 11 24.67 5.28 -6.50
C GLU A 11 24.85 4.15 -7.52
N ILE A 12 26.11 3.89 -7.91
CA ILE A 12 26.50 2.87 -8.89
C ILE A 12 27.75 2.17 -8.37
N MET A 13 27.80 0.85 -8.52
CA MET A 13 28.94 0.02 -8.11
C MET A 13 29.44 -0.84 -9.29
N GLU A 14 30.76 -0.85 -9.46
CA GLU A 14 31.43 -1.77 -10.38
C GLU A 14 31.77 -3.09 -9.68
N LEU A 15 31.27 -4.20 -10.21
CA LEU A 15 31.64 -5.56 -9.81
C LEU A 15 32.51 -6.20 -10.87
N ARG A 16 33.71 -6.66 -10.48
CA ARG A 16 34.53 -7.51 -11.35
C ARG A 16 34.11 -8.98 -11.22
N ARG A 17 33.66 -9.58 -12.32
CA ARG A 17 33.49 -11.04 -12.46
C ARG A 17 34.47 -11.57 -13.50
N GLY A 18 35.62 -12.06 -13.04
CA GLY A 18 36.66 -12.54 -13.95
C GLY A 18 37.28 -11.40 -14.77
N ARG A 19 37.12 -11.44 -16.10
CA ARG A 19 37.61 -10.38 -17.01
C ARG A 19 36.57 -9.28 -17.28
N ASP A 20 35.31 -9.49 -16.90
CA ASP A 20 34.23 -8.55 -17.19
C ASP A 20 33.97 -7.64 -15.98
N THR A 21 33.78 -6.35 -16.24
CA THR A 21 33.30 -5.37 -15.27
C THR A 21 31.81 -5.17 -15.50
N LEU A 22 31.01 -5.46 -14.47
CA LEU A 22 29.57 -5.27 -14.49
C LEU A 22 29.23 -4.04 -13.65
N ILE A 23 28.54 -3.09 -14.25
CA ILE A 23 28.11 -1.85 -13.60
C ILE A 23 26.65 -2.05 -13.18
N GLY A 24 26.34 -1.82 -11.91
CA GLY A 24 24.96 -1.90 -11.44
C GLY A 24 24.69 -1.08 -10.20
N TYR A 25 23.48 -1.21 -9.69
CA TYR A 25 22.95 -0.41 -8.59
C TYR A 25 22.99 -1.24 -7.29
N PRO A 26 23.78 -0.83 -6.28
CA PRO A 26 23.85 -1.56 -5.02
C PRO A 26 22.54 -1.39 -4.22
N ALA A 27 22.11 -2.47 -3.57
CA ALA A 27 20.94 -2.48 -2.71
C ALA A 27 21.16 -3.38 -1.50
N LEU A 28 20.50 -3.01 -0.40
CA LEU A 28 20.43 -3.88 0.78
C LEU A 28 19.27 -4.85 0.56
N VAL A 29 19.55 -6.13 0.75
CA VAL A 29 18.58 -7.22 0.63
C VAL A 29 18.27 -7.75 2.02
N ASP A 30 16.98 -7.95 2.30
CA ASP A 30 16.52 -8.57 3.54
C ASP A 30 16.93 -10.06 3.57
N ALA A 31 17.75 -10.44 4.54
CA ALA A 31 18.17 -11.83 4.80
C ALA A 31 17.63 -12.38 6.13
N GLY A 32 16.53 -11.81 6.65
CA GLY A 32 15.85 -12.27 7.85
C GLY A 32 16.44 -11.70 9.14
N ASP A 33 17.56 -12.23 9.62
CA ASP A 33 18.23 -11.75 10.84
C ASP A 33 19.45 -10.86 10.54
N ALA A 34 19.65 -10.54 9.26
CA ALA A 34 20.69 -9.70 8.72
C ALA A 34 20.20 -9.04 7.41
N VAL A 35 21.03 -8.17 6.85
CA VAL A 35 20.93 -7.69 5.47
C VAL A 35 22.18 -8.03 4.67
N GLU A 36 22.03 -8.22 3.37
CA GLU A 36 23.11 -8.47 2.43
C GLU A 36 23.24 -7.32 1.44
N LEU A 37 24.46 -7.03 0.98
CA LEU A 37 24.67 -6.10 -0.12
C LEU A 37 24.68 -6.87 -1.44
N GLN A 38 23.77 -6.53 -2.34
CA GLN A 38 23.71 -7.10 -3.69
C GLN A 38 23.66 -5.98 -4.74
N VAL A 39 23.97 -6.31 -5.99
CA VAL A 39 23.94 -5.38 -7.12
C VAL A 39 22.91 -5.83 -8.13
N PHE A 40 22.11 -4.88 -8.59
CA PHE A 40 21.01 -5.07 -9.52
C PHE A 40 21.27 -4.32 -10.82
N ASP A 41 20.77 -4.85 -11.93
CA ASP A 41 20.87 -4.20 -13.24
C ASP A 41 19.82 -3.09 -13.42
N SER A 42 18.69 -3.18 -12.71
CA SER A 42 17.59 -2.22 -12.76
C SER A 42 17.64 -1.25 -11.57
N PRO A 43 17.65 0.08 -11.80
CA PRO A 43 17.64 1.05 -10.72
C PRO A 43 16.33 1.03 -9.91
N ASP A 44 15.20 0.70 -10.55
CA ASP A 44 13.91 0.64 -9.86
C ASP A 44 13.81 -0.59 -8.97
N GLU A 45 14.33 -1.73 -9.44
CA GLU A 45 14.44 -2.95 -8.63
C GLU A 45 15.40 -2.75 -7.45
N ALA A 46 16.55 -2.12 -7.70
CA ALA A 46 17.52 -1.78 -6.67
C ALA A 46 16.91 -0.88 -5.59
N ARG A 47 16.20 0.20 -5.99
CA ARG A 47 15.54 1.13 -5.06
C ARG A 47 14.48 0.42 -4.22
N ALA A 48 13.60 -0.37 -4.85
CA ALA A 48 12.55 -1.09 -4.14
C ALA A 48 13.13 -2.12 -3.16
N THR A 49 14.19 -2.83 -3.57
CA THR A 49 14.87 -3.82 -2.74
C THR A 49 15.63 -3.15 -1.59
N HIS A 50 16.40 -2.10 -1.89
CA HIS A 50 17.18 -1.35 -0.92
C HIS A 50 16.30 -0.76 0.19
N ARG A 51 15.12 -0.22 -0.16
CA ARG A 51 14.16 0.27 0.84
C ARG A 51 13.72 -0.83 1.81
N ARG A 52 13.44 -2.05 1.32
CA ARG A 52 13.10 -3.21 2.16
C ARG A 52 14.29 -3.67 3.00
N GLY A 53 15.49 -3.69 2.43
CA GLY A 53 16.72 -3.98 3.17
C GLY A 53 16.98 -2.98 4.29
N LEU A 54 16.84 -1.67 4.04
CA LEU A 54 16.92 -0.66 5.08
C LEU A 54 15.86 -0.86 6.16
N ASN A 55 14.61 -1.17 5.78
CA ASN A 55 13.55 -1.50 6.74
C ASN A 55 14.00 -2.64 7.66
N ARG A 56 14.54 -3.72 7.09
CA ARG A 56 15.11 -4.84 7.85
C ARG A 56 16.27 -4.42 8.76
N LEU A 57 17.22 -3.63 8.26
CA LEU A 57 18.37 -3.19 9.06
C LEU A 57 17.92 -2.34 10.25
N PHE A 58 16.99 -1.41 10.04
CA PHE A 58 16.36 -0.66 11.14
C PHE A 58 15.61 -1.58 12.12
N ALA A 59 14.89 -2.60 11.63
CA ALA A 59 14.20 -3.56 12.48
C ALA A 59 15.15 -4.32 13.40
N ILE A 60 16.32 -4.72 12.89
CA ILE A 60 17.37 -5.40 13.66
C ILE A 60 17.93 -4.47 14.74
N VAL A 61 18.30 -3.24 14.37
CA VAL A 61 18.94 -2.28 15.29
C VAL A 61 17.96 -1.68 16.31
N LEU A 62 16.68 -1.57 15.98
CA LEU A 62 15.61 -1.05 16.84
C LEU A 62 14.82 -2.17 17.55
N ARG A 63 15.35 -3.39 17.62
CA ARG A 63 14.65 -4.57 18.16
C ARG A 63 14.00 -4.34 19.52
N GLU A 64 14.68 -3.70 20.47
CA GLU A 64 14.14 -3.46 21.81
C GLU A 64 12.98 -2.43 21.82
N PRO A 65 13.12 -1.22 21.25
CA PRO A 65 12.01 -0.30 21.07
C PRO A 65 10.80 -0.91 20.34
N LEU A 66 11.03 -1.71 19.30
CA LEU A 66 9.96 -2.35 18.53
C LEU A 66 9.24 -3.42 19.35
N ARG A 67 9.96 -4.25 20.12
CA ARG A 67 9.36 -5.20 21.06
C ARG A 67 8.53 -4.51 22.13
N PHE A 68 8.98 -3.36 22.62
CA PHE A 68 8.19 -2.55 23.56
C PHE A 68 6.89 -2.07 22.90
N PHE A 69 6.97 -1.55 21.67
CA PHE A 69 5.79 -1.14 20.91
C PHE A 69 4.80 -2.30 20.71
N GLU A 70 5.26 -3.48 20.28
CA GLU A 70 4.41 -4.65 20.04
C GLU A 70 3.64 -5.09 21.31
N ARG A 71 4.28 -4.99 22.49
CA ARG A 71 3.67 -5.33 23.78
C ARG A 71 2.68 -4.26 24.28
N ASN A 72 2.83 -3.02 23.82
CA ASN A 72 2.02 -1.86 24.22
C ASN A 72 1.09 -1.37 23.10
N LEU A 73 0.78 -2.25 22.13
CA LEU A 73 -0.08 -1.91 21.00
C LEU A 73 -1.49 -1.54 21.51
N PRO A 74 -2.01 -0.34 21.22
CA PRO A 74 -3.34 0.06 21.65
C PRO A 74 -4.38 -0.84 21.00
N GLU A 75 -5.39 -1.25 21.78
CA GLU A 75 -6.51 -2.07 21.29
C GLU A 75 -6.07 -3.37 20.57
N ALA A 76 -4.91 -3.95 20.95
CA ALA A 76 -4.30 -5.09 20.27
C ALA A 76 -5.28 -6.23 19.95
N ARG A 77 -6.09 -6.65 20.94
CA ARG A 77 -7.10 -7.71 20.76
C ARG A 77 -8.14 -7.36 19.70
N ARG A 78 -8.60 -6.10 19.67
CA ARG A 78 -9.58 -5.62 18.71
C ARG A 78 -8.98 -5.57 17.30
N LEU A 79 -7.75 -5.08 17.18
CA LEU A 79 -6.97 -5.11 15.94
C LEU A 79 -6.79 -6.53 15.40
N GLU A 80 -6.36 -7.47 16.25
CA GLU A 80 -6.15 -8.88 15.87
C GLU A 80 -7.45 -9.53 15.39
N LEU A 81 -8.56 -9.34 16.13
CA LEU A 81 -9.87 -9.85 15.72
C LEU A 81 -10.35 -9.25 14.40
N ALA A 82 -10.08 -7.97 14.18
CA ALA A 82 -10.48 -7.30 12.95
C ALA A 82 -9.60 -7.67 11.74
N TYR A 83 -8.34 -8.02 11.98
CA TYR A 83 -7.38 -8.46 10.96
C TYR A 83 -7.48 -9.95 10.61
N ALA A 84 -8.15 -10.77 11.42
CA ALA A 84 -8.28 -12.21 11.22
C ALA A 84 -8.65 -12.69 9.79
N PRO A 85 -9.46 -11.95 8.98
CA PRO A 85 -9.72 -12.33 7.59
C PRO A 85 -8.50 -12.24 6.65
N PHE A 86 -7.46 -11.50 7.03
CA PHE A 86 -6.27 -11.23 6.22
C PHE A 86 -5.05 -12.05 6.65
N GLY A 87 -4.94 -12.38 7.94
CA GLY A 87 -3.82 -13.14 8.48
C GLY A 87 -3.87 -13.26 10.01
N GLY A 88 -2.82 -13.86 10.58
CA GLY A 88 -2.68 -14.07 12.02
C GLY A 88 -2.10 -12.87 12.77
N ALA A 89 -2.15 -12.91 14.10
CA ALA A 89 -1.61 -11.86 14.97
C ALA A 89 -0.11 -11.58 14.71
N ASP A 90 0.69 -12.61 14.46
CA ASP A 90 2.11 -12.44 14.16
C ASP A 90 2.36 -11.75 12.81
N GLU A 91 1.50 -11.98 11.82
CA GLU A 91 1.58 -11.31 10.52
C GLU A 91 1.19 -9.84 10.64
N LEU A 92 0.09 -9.55 11.36
CA LEU A 92 -0.31 -8.21 11.72
C LEU A 92 0.82 -7.42 12.41
N ARG A 93 1.48 -8.02 13.40
CA ARG A 93 2.60 -7.36 14.12
C ARG A 93 3.77 -7.08 13.17
N ARG A 94 4.16 -8.04 12.33
CA ARG A 94 5.22 -7.85 11.33
C ARG A 94 4.91 -6.71 10.36
N GLU A 95 3.68 -6.66 9.83
CA GLU A 95 3.28 -5.58 8.92
C GLU A 95 3.24 -4.21 9.63
N LEU A 96 2.71 -4.15 10.85
CA LEU A 96 2.71 -2.93 11.67
C LEU A 96 4.12 -2.40 11.93
N VAL A 97 5.06 -3.29 12.28
CA VAL A 97 6.47 -2.94 12.48
C VAL A 97 7.08 -2.43 11.17
N GLY A 98 6.81 -3.10 10.05
CA GLY A 98 7.26 -2.65 8.73
C GLY A 98 6.81 -1.22 8.41
N VAL A 99 5.51 -0.94 8.54
CA VAL A 99 4.92 0.39 8.31
C VAL A 99 5.46 1.44 9.30
N LEU A 100 5.64 1.06 10.57
CA LEU A 100 6.21 1.95 11.58
C LEU A 100 7.63 2.38 11.21
N ILE A 101 8.49 1.43 10.83
CA ILE A 101 9.86 1.72 10.40
C ILE A 101 9.84 2.58 9.14
N ASP A 102 8.98 2.26 8.17
CA ASP A 102 8.89 3.01 6.92
C ASP A 102 8.57 4.49 7.19
N ARG A 103 7.58 4.76 8.04
CA ARG A 103 7.19 6.13 8.43
C ARG A 103 8.24 6.83 9.31
N ALA A 104 8.83 6.12 10.26
CA ALA A 104 9.74 6.71 11.22
C ALA A 104 11.14 6.92 10.66
N CYS A 105 11.60 6.04 9.77
CA CYS A 105 13.01 5.90 9.39
C CYS A 105 13.28 6.08 7.89
N LEU A 106 12.30 5.94 7.00
CA LEU A 106 12.54 5.87 5.54
C LEU A 106 11.98 7.05 4.73
N ALA A 107 11.87 8.23 5.36
CA ALA A 107 11.67 9.48 4.61
C ALA A 107 12.91 9.78 3.73
N GLU A 108 12.68 10.23 2.50
CA GLU A 108 13.77 10.63 1.60
C GLU A 108 14.50 11.90 2.11
N PRO A 109 15.82 12.03 1.86
CA PRO A 109 16.71 11.03 1.26
C PRO A 109 16.97 9.85 2.23
N LEU A 110 17.10 8.65 1.66
CA LEU A 110 17.49 7.45 2.42
C LEU A 110 18.96 7.54 2.91
N PRO A 111 19.31 6.93 4.06
CA PRO A 111 20.69 6.86 4.52
C PRO A 111 21.60 6.14 3.54
N ALA A 112 22.70 6.77 3.15
CA ALA A 112 23.71 6.20 2.24
C ALA A 112 25.03 5.85 2.93
N ASP A 113 25.20 6.20 4.21
CA ASP A 113 26.38 5.88 5.01
C ASP A 113 26.02 5.69 6.49
N GLU A 114 27.02 5.29 7.28
CA GLU A 114 26.89 5.03 8.71
C GLU A 114 26.44 6.27 9.49
N THR A 115 26.95 7.45 9.12
CA THR A 115 26.65 8.71 9.80
C THR A 115 25.18 9.08 9.59
N ALA A 116 24.69 9.04 8.36
CA ALA A 116 23.29 9.30 8.02
C ALA A 116 22.36 8.27 8.66
N PHE A 117 22.77 7.00 8.73
CA PHE A 117 21.99 5.95 9.38
C PHE A 117 21.89 6.17 10.90
N ALA A 118 23.00 6.50 11.55
CA ALA A 118 23.04 6.82 12.98
C ALA A 118 22.21 8.08 13.31
N GLN A 119 22.28 9.12 12.47
CA GLN A 119 21.44 10.31 12.61
C GLN A 119 19.95 9.97 12.48
N ARG A 120 19.58 9.14 11.51
CA ARG A 120 18.19 8.69 11.36
C ARG A 120 17.72 7.93 12.59
N LEU A 121 18.51 7.00 13.12
CA LEU A 121 18.21 6.28 14.36
C LEU A 121 17.94 7.23 15.54
N ALA A 122 18.83 8.20 15.76
CA ALA A 122 18.72 9.16 16.85
C ALA A 122 17.42 9.99 16.75
N GLN A 123 17.04 10.39 15.53
CA GLN A 123 15.83 11.16 15.27
C GLN A 123 14.54 10.32 15.37
N SER A 124 14.59 9.04 14.98
CA SER A 124 13.39 8.18 14.92
C SER A 124 13.03 7.61 16.28
N ARG A 125 14.03 7.16 17.07
CA ARG A 125 13.84 6.52 18.39
C ARG A 125 12.82 7.21 19.31
N PRO A 126 12.92 8.52 19.61
CA PRO A 126 12.00 9.16 20.55
C PRO A 126 10.55 9.25 20.05
N ARG A 127 10.33 9.11 18.73
CA ARG A 127 9.02 9.26 18.09
C ARG A 127 8.35 7.93 17.75
N LEU A 128 9.07 6.80 17.85
CA LEU A 128 8.57 5.47 17.47
C LEU A 128 7.24 5.12 18.15
N ASN A 129 7.12 5.35 19.46
CA ASN A 129 5.90 5.01 20.19
C ASN A 129 4.70 5.83 19.71
N LEU A 130 4.86 7.15 19.51
CA LEU A 130 3.79 8.03 19.03
C LEU A 130 3.34 7.63 17.62
N ILE A 131 4.29 7.48 16.69
CA ILE A 131 4.02 7.08 15.31
C ILE A 131 3.35 5.70 15.29
N GLY A 132 3.82 4.76 16.10
CA GLY A 132 3.26 3.41 16.20
C GLY A 132 1.80 3.42 16.63
N GLN A 133 1.44 4.26 17.62
CA GLN A 133 0.05 4.42 18.04
C GLN A 133 -0.82 5.03 16.95
N GLU A 134 -0.33 6.02 16.21
CA GLU A 134 -1.05 6.61 15.08
C GLU A 134 -1.30 5.59 13.97
N VAL A 135 -0.28 4.79 13.63
CA VAL A 135 -0.40 3.69 12.65
C VAL A 135 -1.45 2.68 13.10
N ALA A 136 -1.39 2.25 14.37
CA ALA A 136 -2.34 1.28 14.93
C ALA A 136 -3.79 1.79 14.89
N ARG A 137 -4.03 3.05 15.26
CA ARG A 137 -5.36 3.67 15.18
C ARG A 137 -5.86 3.79 13.74
N ALA A 138 -5.00 4.23 12.82
CA ALA A 138 -5.36 4.34 11.41
C ALA A 138 -5.73 2.97 10.81
N LEU A 139 -4.96 1.94 11.15
CA LEU A 139 -5.24 0.56 10.74
C LEU A 139 -6.58 0.08 11.30
N LEU A 140 -6.84 0.31 12.58
CA LEU A 140 -8.10 -0.10 13.20
C LEU A 140 -9.30 0.52 12.47
N THR A 141 -9.23 1.81 12.13
CA THR A 141 -10.26 2.48 11.34
C THR A 141 -10.50 1.79 9.99
N VAL A 142 -9.44 1.43 9.25
CA VAL A 142 -9.59 0.70 7.97
C VAL A 142 -10.29 -0.64 8.18
N LEU A 143 -9.85 -1.41 9.17
CA LEU A 143 -10.39 -2.74 9.46
C LEU A 143 -11.87 -2.67 9.91
N GLU A 144 -12.26 -1.63 10.63
CA GLU A 144 -13.64 -1.42 11.08
C GLU A 144 -14.57 -1.03 9.94
N GLU A 145 -14.13 -0.16 9.04
CA GLU A 145 -14.88 0.17 7.84
C GLU A 145 -15.02 -1.07 6.95
N HIS A 146 -13.98 -1.91 6.85
CA HIS A 146 -14.06 -3.19 6.16
C HIS A 146 -15.12 -4.11 6.80
N GLN A 147 -15.11 -4.27 8.12
CA GLN A 147 -16.15 -5.04 8.82
C GLN A 147 -17.55 -4.46 8.62
N ALA A 148 -17.69 -3.13 8.59
CA ALA A 148 -18.97 -2.48 8.33
C ALA A 148 -19.50 -2.82 6.93
N VAL A 149 -18.64 -2.82 5.91
CA VAL A 149 -19.00 -3.29 4.57
C VAL A 149 -19.41 -4.76 4.61
N GLN A 150 -18.62 -5.64 5.24
CA GLN A 150 -18.90 -7.08 5.32
C GLN A 150 -20.25 -7.36 5.98
N ARG A 151 -20.62 -6.63 7.04
CA ARG A 151 -21.94 -6.75 7.68
C ARG A 151 -23.10 -6.34 6.77
N LYS A 152 -22.88 -5.36 5.87
CA LYS A 152 -23.90 -4.87 4.93
C LYS A 152 -23.96 -5.66 3.62
N LEU A 153 -22.88 -6.33 3.23
CA LEU A 153 -22.80 -7.03 1.95
C LEU A 153 -23.93 -8.06 1.71
N PRO A 154 -24.41 -8.84 2.71
CA PRO A 154 -25.55 -9.75 2.53
C PRO A 154 -26.86 -9.05 2.08
N GLN A 155 -26.99 -7.73 2.29
CA GLN A 155 -28.16 -6.97 1.84
C GLN A 155 -28.26 -6.89 0.31
N ALA A 156 -27.14 -7.07 -0.41
CA ALA A 156 -27.10 -7.08 -1.87
C ALA A 156 -27.34 -8.48 -2.46
N ARG A 157 -27.80 -9.47 -1.68
CA ARG A 157 -27.98 -10.87 -2.15
C ARG A 157 -28.89 -11.01 -3.38
N ALA A 158 -29.88 -10.15 -3.52
CA ALA A 158 -30.75 -10.11 -4.70
C ALA A 158 -30.10 -9.44 -5.94
N HIS A 159 -28.89 -8.89 -5.80
CA HIS A 159 -28.15 -8.17 -6.83
C HIS A 159 -26.75 -8.79 -7.03
N PRO A 160 -26.64 -9.97 -7.68
CA PRO A 160 -25.37 -10.70 -7.80
C PRO A 160 -24.24 -9.90 -8.47
N ALA A 161 -24.57 -9.04 -9.43
CA ALA A 161 -23.59 -8.17 -10.09
C ALA A 161 -22.96 -7.17 -9.13
N VAL A 162 -23.76 -6.60 -8.21
CA VAL A 162 -23.27 -5.67 -7.19
C VAL A 162 -22.41 -6.39 -6.16
N MET A 163 -22.83 -7.58 -5.71
CA MET A 163 -22.00 -8.40 -4.81
C MET A 163 -20.65 -8.74 -5.43
N THR A 164 -20.64 -9.13 -6.71
CA THR A 164 -19.42 -9.48 -7.45
C THR A 164 -18.49 -8.28 -7.55
N ASP A 165 -19.01 -7.12 -7.95
CA ASP A 165 -18.22 -5.89 -8.07
C ASP A 165 -17.63 -5.46 -6.72
N ILE A 166 -18.44 -5.43 -5.65
CA ILE A 166 -17.96 -5.04 -4.32
C ILE A 166 -16.92 -6.02 -3.80
N THR A 167 -17.13 -7.33 -3.99
CA THR A 167 -16.15 -8.35 -3.57
C THR A 167 -14.83 -8.16 -4.30
N GLN A 168 -14.85 -7.91 -5.61
CA GLN A 168 -13.65 -7.61 -6.39
C GLN A 168 -12.97 -6.30 -5.92
N GLN A 169 -13.77 -5.26 -5.64
CA GLN A 169 -13.25 -3.99 -5.15
C GLN A 169 -12.56 -4.15 -3.79
N LEU A 170 -13.17 -4.90 -2.85
CA LEU A 170 -12.58 -5.20 -1.55
C LEU A 170 -11.27 -5.97 -1.67
N ALA A 171 -11.22 -6.98 -2.53
CA ALA A 171 -9.98 -7.75 -2.78
C ALA A 171 -8.87 -6.88 -3.39
N ALA A 172 -9.23 -5.87 -4.20
CA ALA A 172 -8.27 -4.94 -4.80
C ALA A 172 -7.82 -3.83 -3.84
N LEU A 173 -8.66 -3.41 -2.89
CA LEU A 173 -8.32 -2.43 -1.86
C LEU A 173 -7.49 -3.05 -0.73
N LEU A 174 -7.86 -4.26 -0.31
CA LEU A 174 -7.27 -4.97 0.82
C LEU A 174 -6.84 -6.40 0.41
N PRO A 175 -5.87 -6.55 -0.52
CA PRO A 175 -5.31 -7.87 -0.82
C PRO A 175 -4.62 -8.48 0.41
N PRO A 176 -4.24 -9.77 0.39
CA PRO A 176 -3.36 -10.32 1.42
C PRO A 176 -2.10 -9.47 1.59
N ARG A 177 -1.73 -9.14 2.83
CA ARG A 177 -0.61 -8.24 3.17
C ARG A 177 -0.74 -6.81 2.64
N TRP A 178 -1.95 -6.29 2.58
CA TRP A 178 -2.23 -4.98 2.00
C TRP A 178 -1.55 -3.81 2.70
N LEU A 179 -1.20 -3.89 4.00
CA LEU A 179 -0.58 -2.77 4.70
C LEU A 179 0.78 -2.43 4.09
N SER A 180 1.55 -3.47 3.75
CA SER A 180 2.88 -3.32 3.16
C SER A 180 2.84 -3.02 1.65
N LEU A 181 1.71 -3.30 1.00
CA LEU A 181 1.54 -3.14 -0.46
C LEU A 181 0.84 -1.83 -0.84
N THR A 182 0.06 -1.24 0.08
CA THR A 182 -0.70 -0.02 -0.20
C THR A 182 0.24 1.18 -0.17
N PRO A 183 0.31 1.99 -1.24
CA PRO A 183 1.19 3.15 -1.22
C PRO A 183 0.76 4.16 -0.14
N PRO A 184 1.71 4.88 0.51
CA PRO A 184 1.40 5.72 1.66
C PRO A 184 0.29 6.77 1.46
N PRO A 185 0.19 7.47 0.31
CA PRO A 185 -0.89 8.43 0.10
C PRO A 185 -2.28 7.79 0.12
N GLN A 186 -2.40 6.56 -0.38
CA GLN A 186 -3.67 5.85 -0.52
C GLN A 186 -4.12 5.18 0.77
N LEU A 187 -3.18 4.79 1.64
CA LEU A 187 -3.48 4.20 2.95
C LEU A 187 -4.41 5.10 3.78
N ALA A 188 -4.20 6.42 3.73
CA ALA A 188 -5.06 7.41 4.41
C ALA A 188 -6.48 7.50 3.82
N HIS A 189 -6.68 7.05 2.58
CA HIS A 189 -7.97 7.12 1.88
C HIS A 189 -8.77 5.81 1.94
N LEU A 190 -8.17 4.68 2.31
CA LEU A 190 -8.85 3.40 2.43
C LEU A 190 -10.16 3.47 3.25
N PRO A 191 -10.22 4.13 4.44
CA PRO A 191 -11.47 4.25 5.18
C PRO A 191 -12.59 4.92 4.38
N ARG A 192 -12.25 5.95 3.59
CA ARG A 192 -13.21 6.68 2.75
C ARG A 192 -13.73 5.81 1.61
N TYR A 193 -12.86 5.02 0.97
CA TYR A 193 -13.28 4.08 -0.07
C TYR A 193 -14.22 3.00 0.48
N LEU A 194 -13.88 2.42 1.63
CA LEU A 194 -14.72 1.42 2.30
C LEU A 194 -16.07 2.00 2.74
N LYS A 195 -16.08 3.22 3.29
CA LYS A 195 -17.31 3.93 3.63
C LYS A 195 -18.18 4.24 2.41
N ALA A 196 -17.58 4.54 1.26
CA ALA A 196 -18.31 4.72 0.01
C ALA A 196 -19.02 3.43 -0.45
N ILE A 197 -18.38 2.27 -0.26
CA ILE A 197 -19.01 0.96 -0.52
C ILE A 197 -20.20 0.76 0.42
N ALA A 198 -20.06 1.07 1.71
CA ALA A 198 -21.14 0.95 2.68
C ALA A 198 -22.35 1.85 2.30
N LEU A 199 -22.10 3.09 1.87
CA LEU A 199 -23.15 4.00 1.41
C LEU A 199 -23.81 3.54 0.11
N ARG A 200 -23.04 2.95 -0.81
CA ARG A 200 -23.61 2.32 -2.01
C ARG A 200 -24.60 1.23 -1.64
N LEU A 201 -24.23 0.35 -0.71
CA LEU A 201 -25.10 -0.73 -0.21
C LEU A 201 -26.38 -0.19 0.44
N ASP A 202 -26.29 0.92 1.18
CA ASP A 202 -27.48 1.57 1.77
C ASP A 202 -28.42 2.12 0.69
N LYS A 203 -27.87 2.78 -0.34
CA LYS A 203 -28.64 3.40 -1.43
C LYS A 203 -29.21 2.37 -2.41
N LEU A 204 -28.55 1.21 -2.56
CA LEU A 204 -28.95 0.14 -3.47
C LEU A 204 -30.40 -0.30 -3.25
N ARG A 205 -30.85 -0.40 -2.00
CA ARG A 205 -32.22 -0.83 -1.68
C ARG A 205 -33.29 0.13 -2.18
N ALA A 206 -33.00 1.42 -2.20
CA ALA A 206 -33.96 2.45 -2.60
C ALA A 206 -34.04 2.59 -4.12
N ASP A 207 -32.91 2.47 -4.83
CA ASP A 207 -32.86 2.69 -6.27
C ASP A 207 -31.79 1.80 -6.96
N PRO A 208 -32.10 0.50 -7.20
CA PRO A 208 -31.20 -0.40 -7.91
C PRO A 208 -30.92 0.01 -9.36
N ALA A 209 -31.86 0.69 -10.01
CA ALA A 209 -31.72 1.12 -11.40
C ALA A 209 -30.65 2.22 -11.52
N ARG A 210 -30.62 3.16 -10.57
CA ARG A 210 -29.57 4.18 -10.48
C ARG A 210 -28.20 3.56 -10.20
N ASP A 211 -28.11 2.58 -9.32
CA ASP A 211 -26.83 1.86 -9.10
C ASP A 211 -26.31 1.25 -10.40
N ALA A 212 -27.18 0.56 -11.14
CA ALA A 212 -26.84 -0.06 -12.42
C ALA A 212 -26.37 0.97 -13.46
N ALA A 213 -27.02 2.14 -13.56
CA ALA A 213 -26.61 3.20 -14.46
C ALA A 213 -25.23 3.77 -14.11
N LEU A 214 -24.97 4.07 -12.83
CA LEU A 214 -23.65 4.54 -12.36
C LEU A 214 -22.56 3.49 -12.56
N MET A 215 -22.88 2.21 -12.40
CA MET A 215 -21.95 1.12 -12.68
C MET A 215 -21.63 0.98 -14.17
N ALA A 216 -22.58 1.25 -15.06
CA ALA A 216 -22.32 1.23 -16.50
C ALA A 216 -21.28 2.30 -16.90
N ASP A 217 -21.39 3.51 -16.34
CA ASP A 217 -20.42 4.59 -16.53
C ASP A 217 -19.01 4.19 -16.05
N LEU A 218 -18.92 3.54 -14.89
CA LEU A 218 -17.66 3.05 -14.35
C LEU A 218 -17.07 1.90 -15.19
N ALA A 219 -17.92 0.95 -15.61
CA ALA A 219 -17.51 -0.22 -16.40
C ALA A 219 -16.91 0.18 -17.75
N ALA A 220 -17.42 1.25 -18.38
CA ALA A 220 -16.87 1.79 -19.62
C ALA A 220 -15.40 2.22 -19.49
N LEU A 221 -14.96 2.63 -18.29
CA LEU A 221 -13.57 2.98 -17.98
C LEU A 221 -12.75 1.78 -17.47
N GLN A 222 -13.37 0.90 -16.69
CA GLN A 222 -12.70 -0.28 -16.13
C GLN A 222 -12.34 -1.31 -17.20
N ALA A 223 -13.20 -1.53 -18.20
CA ALA A 223 -12.98 -2.53 -19.24
C ALA A 223 -11.68 -2.31 -20.04
N PRO A 224 -11.40 -1.12 -20.62
CA PRO A 224 -10.13 -0.88 -21.30
C PRO A 224 -8.93 -0.92 -20.35
N TRP A 225 -9.07 -0.43 -19.11
CA TRP A 225 -8.02 -0.53 -18.09
C TRP A 225 -7.63 -1.97 -17.78
N ARG A 226 -8.60 -2.86 -17.54
CA ARG A 226 -8.34 -4.29 -17.31
C ARG A 226 -7.65 -4.96 -18.51
N ARG A 227 -8.02 -4.60 -19.74
CA ARG A 227 -7.36 -5.12 -20.96
C ARG A 227 -5.90 -4.68 -21.05
N ALA A 228 -5.61 -3.41 -20.79
CA ALA A 228 -4.24 -2.92 -20.78
C ALA A 228 -3.39 -3.59 -19.69
N LEU A 229 -3.96 -3.77 -18.49
CA LEU A 229 -3.28 -4.47 -17.39
C LEU A 229 -2.93 -5.92 -17.78
N ALA A 230 -3.85 -6.64 -18.44
CA ALA A 230 -3.60 -7.99 -18.92
C ALA A 230 -2.46 -8.05 -19.96
N GLN A 231 -2.36 -7.05 -20.83
CA GLN A 231 -1.28 -6.95 -21.83
C GLN A 231 0.10 -6.78 -21.21
N ARG A 232 0.20 -6.24 -19.98
CA ARG A 232 1.46 -6.12 -19.25
C ARG A 232 2.01 -7.44 -18.72
N ARG A 233 1.22 -8.53 -18.74
CA ARG A 233 1.65 -9.88 -18.28
C ARG A 233 2.29 -9.86 -16.88
N GLY A 234 1.74 -9.04 -15.99
CA GLY A 234 2.23 -8.89 -14.61
C GLY A 234 3.38 -7.89 -14.43
N GLN A 235 3.89 -7.28 -15.51
CA GLN A 235 4.83 -6.17 -15.37
C GLN A 235 4.13 -4.94 -14.77
N PRO A 236 4.74 -4.26 -13.79
CA PRO A 236 4.16 -3.05 -13.21
C PRO A 236 4.13 -1.92 -14.23
N ASP A 237 3.05 -1.14 -14.25
CA ASP A 237 2.93 0.09 -15.03
C ASP A 237 2.39 1.19 -14.11
N PRO A 238 3.23 2.17 -13.70
CA PRO A 238 2.83 3.22 -12.77
C PRO A 238 1.60 4.01 -13.23
N ARG A 239 1.41 4.18 -14.53
CA ARG A 239 0.26 4.92 -15.09
C ARG A 239 -1.03 4.13 -14.93
N LEU A 240 -0.97 2.81 -15.09
CA LEU A 240 -2.13 1.94 -14.88
C LEU A 240 -2.48 1.81 -13.39
N GLU A 241 -1.47 1.86 -12.51
CA GLU A 241 -1.66 1.90 -11.06
C GLU A 241 -2.29 3.24 -10.63
N GLU A 242 -1.80 4.37 -11.13
CA GLU A 242 -2.40 5.69 -10.89
C GLU A 242 -3.87 5.72 -11.35
N PHE A 243 -4.14 5.21 -12.56
CA PHE A 243 -5.51 5.12 -13.08
C PHE A 243 -6.42 4.25 -12.22
N ARG A 244 -5.88 3.15 -11.66
CA ARG A 244 -6.60 2.29 -10.70
C ARG A 244 -7.07 3.07 -9.47
N TRP A 245 -6.27 3.99 -8.95
CA TRP A 245 -6.68 4.85 -7.83
C TRP A 245 -7.70 5.92 -8.23
N LEU A 246 -7.58 6.48 -9.44
CA LEU A 246 -8.61 7.38 -9.98
C LEU A 246 -9.97 6.69 -10.13
N LEU A 247 -10.01 5.39 -10.44
CA LEU A 247 -11.25 4.61 -10.47
C LEU A 247 -11.89 4.52 -9.07
N GLU A 248 -11.10 4.38 -8.00
CA GLU A 248 -11.62 4.41 -6.62
C GLU A 248 -12.17 5.79 -6.26
N GLU A 249 -11.52 6.87 -6.70
CA GLU A 249 -12.06 8.22 -6.53
C GLU A 249 -13.35 8.44 -7.31
N LEU A 250 -13.46 7.89 -8.53
CA LEU A 250 -14.69 7.94 -9.30
C LEU A 250 -15.81 7.16 -8.60
N ARG A 251 -15.53 6.00 -7.99
CA ARG A 251 -16.51 5.25 -7.20
C ARG A 251 -17.05 6.10 -6.04
N VAL A 252 -16.20 6.84 -5.33
CA VAL A 252 -16.65 7.78 -4.28
C VAL A 252 -17.55 8.87 -4.89
N SER A 253 -17.15 9.47 -6.01
CA SER A 253 -17.94 10.50 -6.69
C SER A 253 -19.30 10.01 -7.19
N LEU A 254 -19.40 8.75 -7.63
CA LEU A 254 -20.66 8.19 -8.14
C LEU A 254 -21.60 7.77 -7.00
N PHE A 255 -21.10 7.05 -6.00
CA PHE A 255 -21.95 6.39 -5.00
C PHE A 255 -22.05 7.15 -3.67
N ALA A 256 -21.10 8.03 -3.36
CA ALA A 256 -20.93 8.64 -2.05
C ALA A 256 -20.42 10.09 -2.11
N GLN A 257 -21.08 10.94 -2.91
CA GLN A 257 -20.73 12.35 -3.12
C GLN A 257 -20.50 13.14 -1.81
N GLU A 258 -21.27 12.82 -0.77
CA GLU A 258 -21.16 13.40 0.57
C GLU A 258 -19.77 13.23 1.22
N LEU A 259 -19.01 12.20 0.85
CA LEU A 259 -17.66 11.96 1.37
C LEU A 259 -16.60 12.84 0.72
N ARG A 260 -16.93 13.48 -0.42
CA ARG A 260 -16.03 14.29 -1.25
C ARG A 260 -14.81 13.49 -1.76
N THR A 261 -14.11 14.09 -2.71
CA THR A 261 -12.86 13.57 -3.29
C THR A 261 -11.75 14.62 -3.11
N PRO A 262 -10.48 14.20 -2.96
CA PRO A 262 -9.36 15.13 -2.76
C PRO A 262 -9.08 16.00 -3.98
N MET A 263 -9.50 15.54 -5.16
CA MET A 263 -9.50 16.30 -6.40
C MET A 263 -10.85 16.14 -7.11
N PRO A 264 -11.23 17.05 -8.02
CA PRO A 264 -12.47 16.86 -8.76
C PRO A 264 -12.32 15.71 -9.77
N VAL A 265 -13.22 14.74 -9.69
CA VAL A 265 -13.22 13.50 -10.49
C VAL A 265 -14.57 13.35 -11.19
N SER A 266 -14.53 12.89 -12.45
CA SER A 266 -15.73 12.56 -13.22
C SER A 266 -15.39 11.58 -14.35
N VAL A 267 -16.39 10.93 -14.93
CA VAL A 267 -16.23 10.02 -16.07
C VAL A 267 -15.45 10.70 -17.20
N LYS A 268 -15.87 11.92 -17.60
CA LYS A 268 -15.21 12.71 -18.65
C LYS A 268 -13.74 13.02 -18.35
N ARG A 269 -13.39 13.24 -17.08
CA ARG A 269 -11.99 13.49 -16.68
C ARG A 269 -11.17 12.20 -16.82
N LEU A 270 -11.67 11.08 -16.32
CA LEU A 270 -10.98 9.79 -16.45
C LEU A 270 -10.86 9.34 -17.90
N GLN A 271 -11.85 9.62 -18.76
CA GLN A 271 -11.72 9.37 -20.21
C GLN A 271 -10.52 10.12 -20.82
N LYS A 272 -10.30 11.38 -20.43
CA LYS A 272 -9.13 12.15 -20.89
C LYS A 272 -7.81 11.59 -20.36
N VAL A 273 -7.75 11.24 -19.08
CA VAL A 273 -6.57 10.60 -18.49
C VAL A 273 -6.26 9.28 -19.21
N TRP A 274 -7.29 8.46 -19.44
CA TRP A 274 -7.14 7.20 -20.15
C TRP A 274 -6.61 7.39 -21.57
N ALA A 275 -7.14 8.37 -22.32
CA ALA A 275 -6.67 8.69 -23.66
C ALA A 275 -5.18 9.09 -23.67
N ALA A 276 -4.73 9.85 -22.66
CA ALA A 276 -3.31 10.22 -22.53
C ALA A 276 -2.41 9.00 -22.24
N ILE A 277 -2.87 8.05 -21.41
CA ILE A 277 -2.14 6.80 -21.14
C ILE A 277 -1.98 5.99 -22.44
N VAL A 278 -3.05 5.86 -23.22
CA VAL A 278 -3.04 5.11 -24.49
C VAL A 278 -2.16 5.79 -25.54
N ALA A 279 -2.17 7.13 -25.62
CA ALA A 279 -1.35 7.86 -26.59
C ALA A 279 0.16 7.80 -26.30
N ALA A 280 0.54 7.54 -25.05
CA ALA A 280 1.93 7.49 -24.60
C ALA A 280 2.45 6.05 -24.41
N GLY A 281 1.70 5.03 -24.83
CA GLY A 281 2.07 3.61 -24.75
C GLY A 281 2.17 2.98 -26.13
#